data_AF-E1NSV8-F1
#
_entry.id   AF-E1NSV8-F1
#
_cell.length_a   1.000
_cell.length_b   1.000
_cell.length_c   1.000
_cell.angle_alpha   90.00
_cell.angle_beta   90.00
_cell.angle_gamma   90.00
#
_symmetry.space_group_name_H-M   'P 1'
#
loop_
_entity.id
_entity.type
_entity.pdbx_description
1 polymer ?
#
loop_
_entity_poly.entity_id
_entity_poly.type
_entity_poly.pdbx_seq_one_letter_code
_entity_poly.pdbx_strand_id
1 'polypeptide(L)'
;MKIINIGVLAHVDAGKTTLTESLLYNSGAITELGSVDKGTTRTDNTLLERQRGITIQTGITSFQWENTKVNIIDTPGHMDFLAEVYRSLSVLDGAILLISAKDGVQAQTRILFHALRKMGIPTIFFINKIDQNGIDLSTVYQDIKEKLSAEIVIKQKVELYPNMCVTNFTESEQWDTVIEGNDDLLEKYMSGKSLEALELEQEESIRFQNCSLFPLYHGSAKVI
;
A
#
# COMPACT_ATOMS: atom_id res chain seq x y z
N MET A 1 7.70 17.05 -16.67
CA MET A 1 7.63 15.64 -16.24
C MET A 1 7.57 15.64 -14.73
N LYS A 2 6.50 15.11 -14.13
CA LYS A 2 6.37 15.01 -12.67
C LYS A 2 7.27 13.88 -12.17
N ILE A 3 7.90 14.04 -11.00
CA ILE A 3 8.70 12.99 -10.35
C ILE A 3 8.05 12.73 -8.99
N ILE A 4 7.95 11.46 -8.59
CA ILE A 4 7.48 11.07 -7.27
C ILE A 4 8.36 9.95 -6.70
N ASN A 5 8.68 10.07 -5.41
CA ASN A 5 9.44 9.09 -4.63
C ASN A 5 8.46 8.32 -3.73
N ILE A 6 8.28 7.03 -4.01
CA ILE A 6 7.35 6.17 -3.26
C ILE A 6 8.14 5.12 -2.50
N GLY A 7 7.92 5.06 -1.18
CA GLY A 7 8.46 3.99 -0.35
C GLY A 7 7.56 2.77 -0.34
N VAL A 8 8.14 1.57 -0.43
CA VAL A 8 7.43 0.31 -0.24
C VAL A 8 7.85 -0.26 1.13
N LEU A 9 6.91 -0.28 2.07
CA LEU A 9 7.16 -0.60 3.49
C LEU A 9 6.29 -1.77 3.95
N ALA A 10 6.85 -2.66 4.76
CA ALA A 10 6.14 -3.82 5.29
C ALA A 10 6.99 -4.57 6.31
N HIS A 11 6.39 -5.50 7.05
CA HIS A 11 7.13 -6.51 7.80
C HIS A 11 7.81 -7.55 6.87
N VAL A 12 8.67 -8.40 7.46
CA VAL A 12 9.32 -9.51 6.76
C VAL A 12 8.26 -10.40 6.09
N ASP A 13 8.57 -10.91 4.90
CA ASP A 13 7.69 -11.80 4.13
C ASP A 13 6.33 -11.22 3.69
N ALA A 14 5.98 -9.96 3.93
CA ALA A 14 4.74 -9.39 3.41
C ALA A 14 4.72 -9.22 1.87
N GLY A 15 5.86 -9.43 1.20
CA GLY A 15 5.98 -9.41 -0.26
C GLY A 15 6.36 -8.05 -0.86
N LYS A 16 7.09 -7.19 -0.13
CA LYS A 16 7.60 -5.89 -0.64
C LYS A 16 8.32 -6.03 -1.98
N THR A 17 9.36 -6.86 -2.00
CA THR A 17 10.22 -7.08 -3.16
C THR A 17 9.40 -7.63 -4.34
N THR A 18 8.48 -8.55 -4.08
CA THR A 18 7.57 -9.09 -5.10
C THR A 18 6.66 -8.02 -5.68
N LEU A 19 6.12 -7.12 -4.83
CA LEU A 19 5.32 -5.99 -5.30
C LEU A 19 6.16 -5.03 -6.13
N THR A 20 7.37 -4.69 -5.70
CA THR A 20 8.29 -3.82 -6.45
C THR A 20 8.59 -4.40 -7.84
N GLU A 21 8.91 -5.68 -7.94
CA GLU A 21 9.12 -6.36 -9.23
C GLU A 21 7.85 -6.35 -10.10
N SER A 22 6.67 -6.60 -9.51
CA SER A 22 5.40 -6.54 -10.22
C SER A 22 5.10 -5.15 -10.78
N LEU A 23 5.39 -4.08 -10.03
CA LEU A 23 5.26 -2.70 -10.50
C LEU A 23 6.20 -2.40 -11.68
N LEU A 24 7.45 -2.87 -11.60
CA LEU A 24 8.41 -2.72 -12.69
C LEU A 24 7.99 -3.48 -13.95
N TYR A 25 7.45 -4.69 -13.80
CA TYR A 25 6.99 -5.49 -14.92
C TYR A 25 5.75 -4.89 -15.58
N ASN A 26 4.73 -4.54 -14.79
CA ASN A 26 3.48 -3.99 -15.31
C ASN A 26 3.64 -2.59 -15.92
N SER A 27 4.66 -1.82 -15.51
CA SER A 27 5.03 -0.55 -16.15
C SER A 27 5.84 -0.72 -17.44
N GLY A 28 6.25 -1.95 -17.78
CA GLY A 28 7.12 -2.24 -18.92
C GLY A 28 8.58 -1.85 -18.71
N ALA A 29 8.99 -1.50 -17.48
CA ALA A 29 10.38 -1.17 -17.15
C ALA A 29 11.29 -2.41 -17.18
N ILE A 30 10.73 -3.60 -16.92
CA ILE A 30 11.40 -4.88 -17.10
C ILE A 30 10.53 -5.81 -17.96
N THR A 31 11.16 -6.65 -18.77
CA THR A 31 10.48 -7.57 -19.70
C THR A 31 10.20 -8.93 -19.09
N GLU A 32 10.81 -9.25 -17.96
CA GLU A 32 10.67 -10.52 -17.24
C GLU A 32 10.47 -10.26 -15.76
N LEU A 33 9.51 -10.96 -15.15
CA LEU A 33 9.22 -10.84 -13.72
C LEU A 33 10.28 -11.58 -12.90
N GLY A 34 10.96 -10.86 -12.00
CA GLY A 34 11.88 -11.47 -11.04
C GLY A 34 11.16 -12.24 -9.93
N SER A 35 11.86 -13.19 -9.30
CA SER A 35 11.33 -14.01 -8.21
C SER A 35 12.33 -14.07 -7.07
N VAL A 36 11.86 -13.75 -5.86
CA VAL A 36 12.65 -13.84 -4.62
C VAL A 36 13.10 -15.29 -4.39
N ASP A 37 12.16 -16.24 -4.52
CA ASP A 37 12.42 -17.69 -4.36
C ASP A 37 13.53 -18.20 -5.31
N LYS A 38 13.63 -17.60 -6.51
CA LYS A 38 14.63 -17.96 -7.53
C LYS A 38 15.89 -17.07 -7.50
N GLY A 39 15.92 -16.04 -6.65
CA GLY A 39 17.00 -15.05 -6.58
C GLY A 39 17.20 -14.25 -7.88
N THR A 40 16.15 -14.09 -8.69
CA THR A 40 16.20 -13.40 -9.99
C THR A 40 15.68 -11.95 -9.94
N THR A 41 15.35 -11.45 -8.75
CA THR A 41 14.92 -10.06 -8.54
C THR A 41 16.01 -9.08 -8.94
N ARG A 42 15.60 -7.92 -9.45
CA ARG A 42 16.48 -6.81 -9.83
C ARG A 42 16.79 -5.91 -8.64
N THR A 43 16.00 -6.00 -7.58
CA THR A 43 16.14 -5.20 -6.36
C THR A 43 17.12 -5.81 -5.35
N ASP A 44 17.27 -7.13 -5.29
CA ASP A 44 18.22 -7.79 -4.39
C ASP A 44 19.62 -7.89 -5.05
N ASN A 45 20.43 -6.86 -4.82
CA ASN A 45 21.70 -6.66 -5.49
C ASN A 45 22.86 -7.44 -4.86
N THR A 46 22.75 -7.85 -3.58
CA THR A 46 23.86 -8.53 -2.89
C THR A 46 23.65 -10.05 -2.79
N LEU A 47 24.75 -10.81 -2.85
CA LEU A 47 24.72 -12.27 -2.64
C LEU A 47 24.13 -12.65 -1.28
N LEU A 48 24.34 -11.80 -0.26
CA LEU A 48 23.84 -12.03 1.09
C LEU A 48 22.32 -11.88 1.18
N GLU A 49 21.74 -10.89 0.50
CA GLU A 49 20.28 -10.72 0.39
C GLU A 49 19.65 -11.94 -0.27
N ARG A 50 20.22 -12.40 -1.39
CA ARG A 50 19.73 -13.60 -2.11
C ARG A 50 19.84 -14.87 -1.27
N GLN A 51 20.92 -15.04 -0.52
CA GLN A 51 21.09 -16.19 0.38
C GLN A 51 20.09 -16.20 1.54
N ARG A 52 19.69 -15.02 2.03
CA ARG A 52 18.80 -14.89 3.19
C ARG A 52 17.33 -14.69 2.81
N GLY A 53 17.03 -14.39 1.55
CA GLY A 53 15.67 -14.08 1.09
C GLY A 53 15.09 -12.80 1.70
N ILE A 54 15.94 -11.86 2.13
CA ILE A 54 15.54 -10.59 2.74
C ILE A 54 16.27 -9.42 2.10
N THR A 55 15.61 -8.27 2.03
CA THR A 55 16.22 -6.99 1.66
C THR A 55 16.99 -6.41 2.85
N ILE A 56 18.28 -6.13 2.66
CA ILE A 56 19.23 -5.65 3.68
C ILE A 56 19.55 -4.17 3.43
N GLN A 57 19.70 -3.76 2.17
CA GLN A 57 19.99 -2.40 1.76
C GLN A 57 18.80 -1.78 1.05
N THR A 58 18.62 -0.45 1.21
CA THR A 58 17.60 0.27 0.46
C THR A 58 17.95 0.25 -1.03
N GLY A 59 17.08 -0.33 -1.86
CA GLY A 59 17.19 -0.30 -3.32
C GLY A 59 16.40 0.86 -3.92
N ILE A 60 16.88 1.44 -5.02
CA ILE A 60 16.12 2.42 -5.79
C ILE A 60 15.92 1.89 -7.21
N THR A 61 14.67 1.75 -7.61
CA THR A 61 14.29 1.44 -8.99
C THR A 61 13.35 2.50 -9.52
N SER A 62 13.21 2.61 -10.83
CA SER A 62 12.35 3.64 -11.42
C SER A 62 11.62 3.11 -12.63
N PHE A 63 10.41 3.61 -12.83
CA PHE A 63 9.62 3.38 -14.02
C PHE A 63 8.87 4.65 -14.42
N GLN A 64 8.37 4.67 -15.65
CA GLN A 64 7.45 5.70 -16.12
C GLN A 64 6.04 5.17 -16.05
N TRP A 65 5.13 5.96 -15.49
CA TRP A 65 3.71 5.70 -15.54
C TRP A 65 3.02 6.97 -16.03
N GLU A 66 2.37 6.86 -17.20
CA GLU A 66 1.80 8.01 -17.91
C GLU A 66 2.84 9.14 -18.08
N ASN A 67 2.60 10.33 -17.52
CA ASN A 67 3.50 11.49 -17.59
C ASN A 67 4.30 11.74 -16.28
N THR A 68 4.43 10.69 -15.46
CA THR A 68 5.10 10.73 -14.15
C THR A 68 6.21 9.69 -14.07
N LYS A 69 7.41 10.14 -13.67
CA LYS A 69 8.50 9.24 -13.28
C LYS A 69 8.30 8.84 -11.83
N VAL A 70 8.16 7.53 -11.59
CA VAL A 70 8.05 6.96 -10.26
C VAL A 70 9.39 6.37 -9.86
N ASN A 71 9.94 6.81 -8.74
CA ASN A 71 11.08 6.18 -8.10
C ASN A 71 10.55 5.34 -6.93
N ILE A 72 10.81 4.03 -6.94
CA ILE A 72 10.50 3.14 -5.84
C ILE A 72 11.72 3.05 -4.94
N ILE A 73 11.52 3.35 -3.66
CA ILE A 73 12.49 3.17 -2.59
C ILE A 73 12.09 1.88 -1.86
N ASP A 74 12.76 0.78 -2.20
CA ASP A 74 12.51 -0.53 -1.59
C ASP A 74 13.27 -0.61 -0.26
N THR A 75 12.55 -0.71 0.85
CA THR A 75 13.12 -0.58 2.19
C THR A 75 13.31 -1.95 2.86
N PRO A 76 14.35 -2.13 3.70
CA PRO A 76 14.55 -3.36 4.45
C PRO A 76 13.32 -3.75 5.27
N GLY A 77 12.96 -5.03 5.19
CA GLY A 77 11.81 -5.59 5.91
C GLY A 77 12.11 -6.06 7.32
N HIS A 78 13.38 -6.21 7.69
CA HIS A 78 13.79 -6.79 8.97
C HIS A 78 13.98 -5.71 10.03
N MET A 79 13.60 -6.00 11.28
CA MET A 79 13.66 -5.02 12.37
C MET A 79 15.08 -4.52 12.67
N ASP A 80 16.10 -5.36 12.47
CA ASP A 80 17.51 -4.98 12.67
C ASP A 80 17.97 -3.81 11.76
N PHE A 81 17.25 -3.55 10.66
CA PHE A 81 17.58 -2.48 9.71
C PHE A 81 16.64 -1.28 9.82
N LEU A 82 15.93 -1.12 10.95
CA LEU A 82 14.99 -0.02 11.15
C LEU A 82 15.63 1.36 10.93
N ALA A 83 16.88 1.56 11.38
CA ALA A 83 17.59 2.83 11.19
C ALA A 83 17.72 3.22 9.71
N GLU A 84 17.95 2.24 8.83
CA GLU A 84 18.01 2.45 7.39
C GLU A 84 16.63 2.77 6.81
N VAL A 85 15.57 2.11 7.30
CA VAL A 85 14.19 2.45 6.95
C VAL A 85 13.86 3.91 7.31
N TYR A 86 14.14 4.33 8.55
CA TYR A 86 13.91 5.71 9.00
C TYR A 86 14.67 6.75 8.17
N ARG A 87 15.90 6.44 7.76
CA ARG A 87 16.70 7.30 6.88
C ARG A 87 16.00 7.48 5.53
N SER A 88 15.50 6.40 4.96
CA SER A 88 14.81 6.38 3.67
C SER A 88 13.45 7.10 3.69
N LEU A 89 12.79 7.20 4.85
CA LEU A 89 11.51 7.93 4.96
C LEU A 89 11.63 9.42 4.61
N SER A 90 12.78 10.04 4.90
CA SER A 90 12.97 11.49 4.73
C SER A 90 12.94 12.00 3.28
N VAL A 91 13.02 11.08 2.30
CA VAL A 91 13.05 11.41 0.87
C VAL A 91 11.76 10.99 0.14
N LEU A 92 10.78 10.47 0.87
CA LEU A 92 9.53 9.96 0.29
C LEU A 92 8.50 11.09 0.13
N ASP A 93 7.86 11.12 -1.03
CA ASP A 93 6.67 11.92 -1.28
C ASP A 93 5.38 11.17 -0.86
N GLY A 94 5.46 9.84 -0.79
CA GLY A 94 4.38 8.97 -0.36
C GLY A 94 4.86 7.55 -0.05
N ALA A 95 3.99 6.74 0.53
CA ALA A 95 4.31 5.37 0.92
C ALA A 95 3.19 4.39 0.59
N ILE A 96 3.57 3.15 0.28
CA ILE A 96 2.70 1.99 0.27
C ILE A 96 3.08 1.14 1.48
N LEU A 97 2.18 1.01 2.44
CA LEU A 97 2.32 0.12 3.59
C LEU A 97 1.63 -1.21 3.27
N LEU A 98 2.42 -2.25 3.04
CA LEU A 98 1.92 -3.58 2.74
C LEU A 98 1.57 -4.32 4.03
N ILE A 99 0.44 -5.01 3.97
CA ILE A 99 -0.10 -5.85 5.03
C ILE A 99 -0.35 -7.22 4.40
N SER A 100 0.17 -8.27 5.02
CA SER A 100 -0.07 -9.64 4.55
C SER A 100 -1.50 -10.02 4.93
N ALA A 101 -2.31 -10.45 3.96
CA ALA A 101 -3.68 -10.90 4.22
C ALA A 101 -3.75 -12.09 5.19
N LYS A 102 -2.69 -12.91 5.22
CA LYS A 102 -2.57 -14.04 6.14
C LYS A 102 -2.12 -13.61 7.54
N ASP A 103 -1.16 -12.69 7.63
CA ASP A 103 -0.54 -12.34 8.91
C ASP A 103 -1.24 -11.16 9.60
N GLY A 104 -2.06 -10.39 8.89
CA GLY A 104 -2.70 -9.19 9.39
C GLY A 104 -1.70 -8.12 9.82
N VAL A 105 -2.10 -7.27 10.78
CA VAL A 105 -1.27 -6.17 11.27
C VAL A 105 -0.28 -6.67 12.32
N GLN A 106 1.01 -6.60 11.97
CA GLN A 106 2.11 -7.02 12.83
C GLN A 106 2.64 -5.85 13.68
N ALA A 107 3.39 -6.17 14.75
CA ALA A 107 4.02 -5.15 15.61
C ALA A 107 4.93 -4.20 14.80
N GLN A 108 5.68 -4.75 13.83
CA GLN A 108 6.52 -3.95 12.94
C GLN A 108 5.69 -3.03 12.04
N THR A 109 4.56 -3.50 11.49
CA THR A 109 3.64 -2.68 10.68
C THR A 109 3.20 -1.43 11.44
N ARG A 110 2.90 -1.57 12.73
CA ARG A 110 2.52 -0.44 13.61
C ARG A 110 3.65 0.56 13.80
N ILE A 111 4.89 0.07 13.98
CA ILE A 111 6.08 0.94 14.12
C ILE A 111 6.31 1.74 12.83
N LEU A 112 6.23 1.08 11.67
CA LEU A 112 6.39 1.72 10.36
C LEU A 112 5.29 2.76 10.12
N PHE A 113 4.03 2.41 10.39
CA PHE A 113 2.91 3.34 10.23
C PHE A 113 3.03 4.55 11.16
N HIS A 114 3.42 4.34 12.42
CA HIS A 114 3.67 5.44 13.35
C HIS A 114 4.77 6.39 12.84
N ALA A 115 5.83 5.85 12.25
CA ALA A 115 6.89 6.66 11.65
C ALA A 115 6.36 7.50 10.47
N LEU A 116 5.61 6.88 9.54
CA LEU A 116 4.99 7.57 8.40
C LEU A 116 4.07 8.70 8.87
N ARG A 117 3.21 8.45 9.86
CA ARG A 117 2.32 9.45 10.48
C ARG A 117 3.10 10.60 11.10
N LYS A 118 4.18 10.31 11.84
CA LYS A 118 5.00 11.34 12.50
C LYS A 118 5.72 12.23 11.48
N MET A 119 6.04 11.70 10.31
CA MET A 119 6.70 12.42 9.22
C MET A 119 5.72 13.07 8.24
N GLY A 120 4.40 12.89 8.42
CA GLY A 120 3.38 13.45 7.54
C GLY A 120 3.46 12.90 6.11
N ILE A 121 3.82 11.62 5.95
CA ILE A 121 3.95 10.98 4.64
C ILE A 121 2.59 10.37 4.24
N PRO A 122 1.97 10.82 3.14
CA PRO A 122 0.74 10.24 2.61
C PRO A 122 0.92 8.74 2.36
N THR A 123 0.03 7.92 2.92
CA THR A 123 0.22 6.47 2.96
C THR A 123 -0.99 5.74 2.41
N ILE A 124 -0.76 4.83 1.47
CA ILE A 124 -1.75 3.87 1.00
C ILE A 124 -1.53 2.55 1.74
N PHE A 125 -2.61 1.91 2.15
CA PHE A 125 -2.56 0.54 2.64
C PHE A 125 -2.77 -0.44 1.50
N PHE A 126 -1.96 -1.50 1.46
CA PHE A 126 -2.09 -2.56 0.46
C PHE A 126 -2.10 -3.92 1.12
N ILE A 127 -3.25 -4.60 1.10
CA ILE A 127 -3.38 -5.97 1.58
C ILE A 127 -2.90 -6.92 0.48
N ASN A 128 -1.71 -7.47 0.67
CA ASN A 128 -1.05 -8.38 -0.25
C ASN A 128 -1.36 -9.84 0.07
N LYS A 129 -1.10 -10.73 -0.90
CA LYS A 129 -1.22 -12.19 -0.78
C LYS A 129 -2.65 -12.68 -0.55
N ILE A 130 -3.65 -12.00 -1.14
CA ILE A 130 -5.05 -12.41 -1.05
C ILE A 130 -5.37 -13.74 -1.75
N ASP A 131 -4.40 -14.31 -2.47
CA ASP A 131 -4.48 -15.61 -3.15
C ASP A 131 -4.33 -16.81 -2.20
N GLN A 132 -3.93 -16.60 -0.94
CA GLN A 132 -3.72 -17.71 -0.01
C GLN A 132 -5.04 -18.24 0.56
N ASN A 133 -5.07 -19.55 0.82
CA ASN A 133 -6.24 -20.20 1.41
C ASN A 133 -6.47 -19.74 2.86
N GLY A 134 -7.75 -19.62 3.24
CA GLY A 134 -8.15 -19.35 4.62
C GLY A 134 -8.02 -17.89 5.05
N ILE A 135 -7.93 -16.96 4.09
CA ILE A 135 -7.91 -15.52 4.37
C ILE A 135 -9.30 -15.05 4.76
N ASP A 136 -9.38 -14.32 5.86
CA ASP A 136 -10.55 -13.56 6.27
C ASP A 136 -10.23 -12.06 6.24
N LEU A 137 -10.61 -11.42 5.14
CA LEU A 137 -10.40 -9.98 4.94
C LEU A 137 -11.15 -9.13 5.98
N SER A 138 -12.29 -9.60 6.49
CA SER A 138 -13.06 -8.86 7.49
C SER A 138 -12.26 -8.70 8.79
N THR A 139 -11.61 -9.78 9.22
CA THR A 139 -10.69 -9.76 10.35
C THR A 139 -9.49 -8.85 10.08
N VAL A 140 -8.91 -8.86 8.88
CA VAL A 140 -7.79 -7.96 8.52
C VAL A 140 -8.23 -6.49 8.54
N TYR A 141 -9.43 -6.15 8.06
CA TYR A 141 -9.96 -4.79 8.12
C TYR A 141 -10.14 -4.33 9.57
N GLN A 142 -10.69 -5.19 10.42
CA GLN A 142 -10.85 -4.89 11.84
C GLN A 142 -9.49 -4.64 12.51
N ASP A 143 -8.52 -5.49 12.22
CA ASP A 143 -7.14 -5.34 12.69
C ASP A 143 -6.52 -4.00 12.27
N ILE A 144 -6.73 -3.58 11.03
CA ILE A 144 -6.26 -2.29 10.52
C ILE A 144 -6.93 -1.13 11.27
N LYS A 145 -8.25 -1.19 11.45
CA LYS A 145 -9.00 -0.14 12.15
C LYS A 145 -8.55 0.01 13.61
N GLU A 146 -8.35 -1.10 14.31
CA GLU A 146 -7.98 -1.09 15.73
C GLU A 146 -6.51 -0.76 15.97
N LYS A 147 -5.60 -1.27 15.13
CA LYS A 147 -4.16 -1.21 15.40
C LYS A 147 -3.44 -0.10 14.63
N LEU A 148 -4.01 0.39 13.52
CA LEU A 148 -3.43 1.42 12.66
C LEU A 148 -4.29 2.69 12.66
N SER A 149 -5.46 2.66 12.02
CA SER A 149 -6.33 3.84 11.86
C SER A 149 -7.74 3.42 11.47
N ALA A 150 -8.74 4.00 12.12
CA ALA A 150 -10.15 3.86 11.72
C ALA A 150 -10.46 4.61 10.41
N GLU A 151 -9.70 5.67 10.10
CA GLU A 151 -9.85 6.53 8.91
C GLU A 151 -9.34 5.85 7.63
N ILE A 152 -9.93 4.72 7.24
CA ILE A 152 -9.62 4.01 6.00
C ILE A 152 -10.75 4.12 4.98
N VAL A 153 -10.39 4.13 3.70
CA VAL A 153 -11.35 4.01 2.59
C VAL A 153 -10.99 2.79 1.77
N ILE A 154 -11.87 1.80 1.74
CA ILE A 154 -11.65 0.59 0.96
C ILE A 154 -11.95 0.90 -0.50
N LYS A 155 -10.95 0.83 -1.37
CA LYS A 155 -11.06 1.24 -2.79
C LYS A 155 -11.47 0.11 -3.73
N GLN A 156 -11.48 -1.13 -3.24
CA GLN A 156 -11.70 -2.31 -4.04
C GLN A 156 -12.59 -3.33 -3.33
N LYS A 157 -13.48 -3.95 -4.11
CA LYS A 157 -14.23 -5.15 -3.73
C LYS A 157 -13.41 -6.38 -4.08
N VAL A 158 -13.36 -7.35 -3.17
CA VAL A 158 -12.63 -8.60 -3.35
C VAL A 158 -13.59 -9.77 -3.21
N GLU A 159 -13.64 -10.61 -4.23
CA GLU A 159 -14.36 -11.89 -4.23
C GLU A 159 -13.32 -13.01 -4.29
N LEU A 160 -13.16 -13.78 -3.21
CA LEU A 160 -12.13 -14.82 -3.11
C LEU A 160 -12.55 -16.17 -3.71
N TYR A 161 -13.86 -16.44 -3.78
CA TYR A 161 -14.45 -17.70 -4.25
C TYR A 161 -15.56 -17.43 -5.26
N PRO A 162 -15.71 -18.24 -6.34
CA PRO A 162 -14.92 -19.43 -6.70
C PRO A 162 -13.57 -19.12 -7.38
N ASN A 163 -13.41 -17.91 -7.92
CA ASN A 163 -12.16 -17.41 -8.48
C ASN A 163 -11.86 -16.05 -7.83
N MET A 164 -10.59 -15.78 -7.54
CA MET A 164 -10.17 -14.50 -6.99
C MET A 164 -10.42 -13.38 -8.01
N CYS A 165 -11.29 -12.43 -7.65
CA CYS A 165 -11.60 -11.24 -8.44
C CYS A 165 -11.45 -10.00 -7.57
N VAL A 166 -10.77 -8.99 -8.09
CA VAL A 166 -10.62 -7.68 -7.45
C VAL A 166 -11.16 -6.64 -8.42
N THR A 167 -12.18 -5.89 -7.99
CA THR A 167 -12.77 -4.80 -8.76
C THR A 167 -12.72 -3.51 -7.97
N ASN A 168 -12.61 -2.37 -8.65
CA ASN A 168 -12.70 -1.08 -7.97
C ASN A 168 -14.15 -0.86 -7.50
N PHE A 169 -14.32 -0.30 -6.30
CA PHE A 169 -15.63 0.09 -5.83
C PHE A 169 -16.17 1.24 -6.70
N THR A 170 -17.43 1.11 -7.09
CA THR A 170 -18.20 2.13 -7.81
C THR A 170 -19.45 2.56 -7.04
N GLU A 171 -19.61 2.05 -5.82
CA GLU A 171 -20.82 2.17 -5.00
C GLU A 171 -20.64 3.23 -3.91
N SER A 172 -21.76 3.73 -3.39
CA SER A 172 -21.80 4.82 -2.43
C SER A 172 -21.17 4.49 -1.06
N GLU A 173 -21.24 3.23 -0.63
CA GLU A 173 -20.79 2.78 0.71
C GLU A 173 -19.28 3.00 0.96
N GLN A 174 -18.47 3.09 -0.11
CA GLN A 174 -17.05 3.45 0.02
C GLN A 174 -16.87 4.83 0.68
N TRP A 175 -17.83 5.74 0.49
CA TRP A 175 -17.68 7.14 0.82
C TRP A 175 -18.09 7.48 2.25
N ASP A 176 -18.62 6.53 3.03
CA ASP A 176 -19.09 6.78 4.40
C ASP A 176 -18.00 7.44 5.25
N THR A 177 -16.78 6.88 5.26
CA THR A 177 -15.64 7.48 5.99
C THR A 177 -15.28 8.88 5.50
N VAL A 178 -15.45 9.16 4.19
CA VAL A 178 -15.17 10.46 3.59
C VAL A 178 -16.22 11.49 4.01
N ILE A 179 -17.49 11.09 3.94
CA ILE A 179 -18.66 11.90 4.31
C ILE A 179 -18.64 12.20 5.81
N GLU A 180 -18.45 11.20 6.66
CA GLU A 180 -18.42 11.35 8.11
C GLU A 180 -17.28 12.26 8.59
N GLY A 181 -16.19 12.35 7.84
CA GLY A 181 -15.04 13.19 8.18
C GLY A 181 -15.14 14.65 7.72
N ASN A 182 -16.23 15.05 7.05
CA ASN A 182 -16.45 16.43 6.61
C ASN A 182 -17.89 16.87 6.94
N ASP A 183 -18.02 17.86 7.82
CA ASP A 183 -19.32 18.32 8.34
C ASP A 183 -20.27 18.79 7.22
N ASP A 184 -19.75 19.45 6.18
CA ASP A 184 -20.56 19.94 5.05
C ASP A 184 -21.10 18.78 4.19
N LEU A 185 -20.26 17.75 3.96
CA LEU A 185 -20.68 16.54 3.25
C LEU A 185 -21.69 15.74 4.06
N LEU A 186 -21.47 15.62 5.37
CA LEU A 186 -22.37 14.94 6.28
C LEU A 186 -23.73 15.64 6.34
N GLU A 187 -23.78 16.97 6.43
CA GLU A 187 -25.02 17.74 6.41
C GLU A 187 -25.78 17.54 5.07
N LYS A 188 -25.07 17.60 3.95
CA LYS A 188 -25.66 17.33 2.62
C LYS A 188 -26.25 15.91 2.56
N TYR A 189 -25.52 14.91 3.01
CA TYR A 189 -25.97 13.52 3.05
C TYR A 189 -27.22 13.35 3.93
N MET A 190 -27.20 13.87 5.16
CA MET A 190 -28.32 13.79 6.10
C MET A 190 -29.57 14.52 5.62
N SER A 191 -29.40 15.59 4.84
CA SER A 191 -30.51 16.33 4.22
C SER A 191 -31.05 15.67 2.95
N GLY A 192 -30.51 14.52 2.53
CA GLY A 192 -30.92 13.80 1.33
C GLY A 192 -30.51 14.48 0.02
N LYS A 193 -29.58 15.44 0.07
CA LYS A 193 -29.03 16.07 -1.13
C LYS A 193 -28.08 15.10 -1.83
N SER A 194 -28.06 15.14 -3.16
CA SER A 194 -27.12 14.36 -3.95
C SER A 194 -25.69 14.84 -3.71
N LEU A 195 -24.78 13.91 -3.43
CA LEU A 195 -23.34 14.16 -3.38
C LEU A 195 -22.74 13.90 -4.77
N GLU A 196 -21.93 14.84 -5.25
CA GLU A 196 -21.22 14.67 -6.52
C GLU A 196 -19.96 13.84 -6.31
N ALA A 197 -19.66 12.92 -7.24
CA ALA A 197 -18.46 12.08 -7.16
C ALA A 197 -17.17 12.92 -7.09
N LEU A 198 -17.12 14.03 -7.83
CA LEU A 198 -15.98 14.95 -7.82
C LEU A 198 -15.75 15.59 -6.44
N GLU A 199 -16.81 15.89 -5.70
CA GLU A 199 -16.72 16.49 -4.37
C GLU A 199 -16.11 15.48 -3.38
N LEU A 200 -16.55 14.22 -3.47
CA LEU A 200 -16.04 13.12 -2.64
C LEU A 200 -14.58 12.79 -2.95
N GLU A 201 -14.20 12.75 -4.23
CA GLU A 201 -12.82 12.53 -4.66
C GLU A 201 -11.88 13.67 -4.24
N GLN A 202 -12.35 14.91 -4.25
CA GLN A 202 -11.59 16.06 -3.78
C GLN A 202 -11.34 15.98 -2.28
N GLU A 203 -12.36 15.69 -1.48
CA GLU A 203 -12.22 15.53 -0.03
C GLU A 203 -11.28 14.36 0.31
N GLU A 204 -11.44 13.21 -0.35
CA GLU A 204 -10.53 12.07 -0.20
C GLU A 204 -9.08 12.48 -0.48
N SER A 205 -8.84 13.18 -1.58
CA SER A 205 -7.50 13.64 -1.98
C SER A 205 -6.89 14.60 -0.96
N ILE A 206 -7.67 15.57 -0.46
CA ILE A 206 -7.23 16.51 0.57
C ILE A 206 -6.85 15.76 1.85
N ARG A 207 -7.72 14.87 2.33
CA ARG A 207 -7.49 14.10 3.55
C ARG A 207 -6.35 13.10 3.41
N PHE A 208 -6.16 12.51 2.24
CA PHE A 208 -5.02 11.65 1.94
C PHE A 208 -3.70 12.43 2.01
N GLN A 209 -3.63 13.61 1.36
CA GLN A 209 -2.45 14.48 1.39
C GLN A 209 -2.14 14.97 2.82
N ASN A 210 -3.17 15.24 3.61
CA ASN A 210 -3.04 15.65 5.01
C ASN A 210 -2.83 14.47 5.99
N CYS A 211 -2.68 13.24 5.48
CA CYS A 211 -2.49 12.04 6.30
C CYS A 211 -3.61 11.80 7.33
N SER A 212 -4.85 12.20 7.02
CA SER A 212 -6.03 12.00 7.85
C SER A 212 -6.99 10.94 7.30
N LEU A 213 -6.68 10.34 6.15
CA LEU A 213 -7.46 9.30 5.51
C LEU A 213 -6.52 8.38 4.71
N PHE A 214 -6.72 7.07 4.77
CA PHE A 214 -5.83 6.07 4.20
C PHE A 214 -6.58 5.17 3.20
N PRO A 215 -6.38 5.38 1.88
CA PRO A 215 -6.92 4.48 0.87
C PRO A 215 -6.35 3.07 1.05
N LEU A 216 -7.22 2.07 0.93
CA LEU A 216 -6.89 0.66 1.12
C LEU A 216 -7.20 -0.12 -0.17
N TYR A 217 -6.17 -0.79 -0.68
CA TYR A 217 -6.20 -1.65 -1.86
C TYR A 217 -5.82 -3.08 -1.51
N HIS A 218 -6.05 -4.01 -2.43
CA HIS A 218 -5.81 -5.43 -2.31
C HIS A 218 -5.13 -5.98 -3.55
N GLY A 219 -4.41 -7.09 -3.39
CA GLY A 219 -3.95 -7.87 -4.52
C GLY A 219 -3.01 -8.98 -4.12
N SER A 220 -2.56 -9.74 -5.11
CA SER A 220 -1.47 -10.69 -4.93
C SER A 220 -0.36 -10.32 -5.90
N ALA A 221 0.76 -9.83 -5.36
CA ALA A 221 1.92 -9.52 -6.19
C ALA A 221 2.52 -10.75 -6.90
N LYS A 222 2.19 -11.98 -6.44
CA LYS A 222 2.69 -13.24 -7.00
C LYS A 222 1.83 -13.75 -8.16
N VAL A 223 0.55 -13.37 -8.21
CA VAL A 223 -0.42 -13.82 -9.21
C VAL A 223 -0.76 -12.60 -10.06
N ILE A 224 -0.01 -12.42 -11.15
CA ILE A 224 -0.33 -11.45 -12.21
C ILE A 224 -1.26 -12.12 -13.21
#